data_AF-A0A024QI80-F1
#
_entry.id   AF-A0A024QI80-F1
#
_cell.length_a   1.000
_cell.length_b   1.000
_cell.length_c   1.000
_cell.angle_alpha   90.00
_cell.angle_beta   90.00
_cell.angle_gamma   90.00
#
_symmetry.space_group_name_H-M   'P 1'
#
loop_
_entity.id
_entity.type
_entity.pdbx_description
1 polymer ?
#
loop_
_entity_poly.entity_id
_entity_poly.type
_entity_poly.pdbx_seq_one_letter_code
_entity_poly.pdbx_strand_id
1 'polypeptide(L)'
;MELVTAYLYMTSPIPSENISAKSFYKLKENNWYQDNRGSQKFQILNKRFKIDQNWYKVGIRFERSQDNYVLNTPIPFFITEAETDNGQVFTDKVVHHGRKVKHTLGYLHKGIPIELIDAVIQDLKEHLIYTN
;
A
#
# COMPACT_ATOMS: atom_id res chain seq x y z
N MET A 1 11.94 21.60 5.83
CA MET A 1 11.87 20.77 4.60
C MET A 1 10.80 19.69 4.68
N GLU A 2 10.40 19.23 5.88
CA GLU A 2 9.38 18.16 6.03
C GLU A 2 7.97 18.50 5.52
N LEU A 3 7.51 19.75 5.60
CA LEU A 3 6.15 20.14 5.24
C LEU A 3 5.85 20.04 3.73
N VAL A 4 6.82 20.37 2.88
CA VAL A 4 6.67 20.30 1.41
C VAL A 4 6.65 18.84 0.96
N THR A 5 7.55 18.03 1.50
CA THR A 5 7.58 16.59 1.26
C THR A 5 6.26 15.95 1.68
N ALA A 6 5.79 16.21 2.91
CA ALA A 6 4.49 15.73 3.37
C ALA A 6 3.33 16.13 2.44
N TYR A 7 3.31 17.38 1.97
CA TYR A 7 2.28 17.88 1.05
C TYR A 7 2.24 17.13 -0.29
N LEU A 8 3.40 16.76 -0.85
CA LEU A 8 3.48 15.97 -2.09
C LEU A 8 2.86 14.57 -1.92
N TYR A 9 3.06 13.92 -0.75
CA TYR A 9 2.40 12.63 -0.44
C TYR A 9 0.94 12.78 -0.01
N MET A 10 0.47 14.00 0.28
CA MET A 10 -0.95 14.28 0.45
C MET A 10 -1.70 14.36 -0.89
N THR A 11 -1.03 14.25 -2.02
CA THR A 11 -1.66 13.96 -3.32
C THR A 11 -1.17 12.59 -3.74
N SER A 12 -2.03 11.57 -3.77
CA SER A 12 -1.61 10.27 -4.28
C SER A 12 -1.10 10.48 -5.71
N PRO A 13 0.18 10.21 -6.02
CA PRO A 13 0.77 10.51 -7.31
C PRO A 13 0.37 9.49 -8.40
N ILE A 14 -0.61 8.64 -8.10
CA ILE A 14 -1.18 7.64 -9.00
C ILE A 14 -2.70 7.86 -9.09
N PRO A 15 -3.32 7.66 -10.27
CA PRO A 15 -4.77 7.66 -10.38
C PRO A 15 -5.38 6.59 -9.47
N SER A 16 -6.38 6.98 -8.68
CA SER A 16 -7.05 6.10 -7.73
C SER A 16 -8.30 5.43 -8.30
N GLU A 17 -8.75 5.82 -9.49
CA GLU A 17 -10.01 5.35 -10.08
C GLU A 17 -9.78 4.54 -11.35
N ASN A 18 -10.83 3.89 -11.85
CA ASN A 18 -10.82 3.12 -13.11
C ASN A 18 -9.73 2.05 -13.15
N ILE A 19 -9.44 1.41 -12.02
CA ILE A 19 -8.44 0.35 -11.95
C ILE A 19 -9.09 -0.94 -12.45
N SER A 20 -8.48 -1.54 -13.48
CA SER A 20 -8.94 -2.79 -14.07
C SER A 20 -8.68 -3.97 -13.14
N ALA A 21 -9.57 -4.96 -13.14
CA ALA A 21 -9.35 -6.26 -12.49
C ALA A 21 -8.05 -6.95 -12.95
N LYS A 22 -7.59 -6.64 -14.18
CA LYS A 22 -6.30 -7.13 -14.71
C LYS A 22 -5.11 -6.76 -13.83
N SER A 23 -5.20 -5.63 -13.10
CA SER A 23 -4.17 -5.18 -12.16
C SER A 23 -3.86 -6.22 -11.09
N PHE A 24 -4.85 -7.00 -10.63
CA PHE A 24 -4.63 -7.98 -9.57
C PHE A 24 -3.78 -9.17 -10.03
N TYR A 25 -3.84 -9.53 -11.32
CA TYR A 25 -2.94 -10.53 -11.88
C TYR A 25 -1.50 -10.01 -11.90
N LYS A 26 -1.29 -8.77 -12.38
CA LYS A 26 0.04 -8.13 -12.43
C LYS A 26 0.64 -7.92 -11.04
N LEU A 27 -0.17 -7.46 -10.09
CA LEU A 27 0.25 -7.29 -8.70
C LEU A 27 0.62 -8.63 -8.07
N LYS A 28 -0.15 -9.70 -8.35
CA LYS A 28 0.17 -11.06 -7.87
C LYS A 28 1.47 -11.60 -8.44
N GLU A 29 1.74 -11.38 -9.73
CA GLU A 29 3.04 -11.70 -10.36
C GLU A 29 4.19 -10.97 -9.66
N ASN A 30 3.93 -9.79 -9.10
CA ASN A 30 4.88 -8.98 -8.36
C ASN A 30 4.74 -9.12 -6.82
N ASN A 31 4.39 -10.32 -6.35
CA ASN A 31 4.37 -10.69 -4.93
C ASN A 31 3.43 -9.88 -4.03
N TRP A 32 2.36 -9.32 -4.60
CA TRP A 32 1.22 -8.87 -3.81
C TRP A 32 0.25 -10.03 -3.58
N TYR A 33 -0.10 -10.27 -2.33
CA TYR A 33 -0.96 -11.37 -1.94
C TYR A 33 -2.29 -10.86 -1.42
N GLN A 34 -3.35 -11.61 -1.68
CA GLN A 34 -4.67 -11.29 -1.15
C GLN A 34 -4.68 -11.44 0.37
N ASP A 35 -5.23 -10.43 1.04
CA ASP A 35 -5.44 -10.44 2.48
C ASP A 35 -6.85 -10.96 2.80
N ASN A 36 -6.95 -11.83 3.81
CA ASN A 36 -8.20 -12.47 4.21
C ASN A 36 -9.23 -11.49 4.78
N ARG A 37 -8.82 -10.26 5.12
CA ARG A 37 -9.73 -9.19 5.56
C ARG A 37 -10.54 -8.55 4.42
N GLY A 38 -10.36 -9.01 3.18
CA GLY A 38 -11.20 -8.62 2.06
C GLY A 38 -12.68 -8.99 2.25
N SER A 39 -13.55 -8.39 1.45
CA SER A 39 -14.99 -8.66 1.38
C SER A 39 -15.47 -8.58 -0.08
N GLN A 40 -16.74 -8.84 -0.34
CA GLN A 40 -17.30 -8.66 -1.70
C GLN A 40 -17.16 -7.22 -2.21
N LYS A 41 -17.15 -6.25 -1.29
CA LYS A 41 -17.01 -4.82 -1.60
C LYS A 41 -15.54 -4.37 -1.68
N PHE A 42 -14.65 -5.02 -0.95
CA PHE A 42 -13.26 -4.58 -0.81
C PHE A 42 -12.27 -5.71 -1.08
N GLN A 43 -11.33 -5.46 -1.98
CA GLN A 43 -10.19 -6.33 -2.20
C GLN A 43 -8.97 -5.73 -1.52
N ILE A 44 -8.35 -6.47 -0.61
CA ILE A 44 -7.15 -6.02 0.10
C ILE A 44 -5.99 -6.87 -0.38
N LEU A 45 -4.92 -6.22 -0.79
CA LEU A 45 -3.65 -6.85 -1.11
C LEU A 45 -2.59 -6.42 -0.11
N ASN A 46 -1.63 -7.29 0.17
CA ASN A 46 -0.47 -6.98 0.98
C ASN A 46 0.83 -7.48 0.35
N LYS A 47 1.92 -6.75 0.57
CA LYS A 47 3.27 -7.11 0.14
C LYS A 47 4.25 -6.75 1.24
N ARG A 48 5.36 -7.51 1.32
CA ARG A 48 6.46 -7.22 2.23
C ARG A 48 7.56 -6.44 1.51
N PHE A 49 8.06 -5.42 2.17
CA PHE A 49 9.14 -4.55 1.73
C PHE A 49 10.25 -4.60 2.76
N LYS A 50 11.49 -4.68 2.29
CA LYS A 50 12.67 -4.50 3.12
C LYS A 50 13.22 -3.10 2.86
N ILE A 51 13.27 -2.26 3.88
CA ILE A 51 13.90 -0.95 3.83
C ILE A 51 15.02 -0.97 4.86
N ASP A 52 16.24 -0.78 4.39
CA ASP A 52 17.48 -0.99 5.15
C ASP A 52 17.53 -2.39 5.81
N GLN A 53 17.45 -2.44 7.14
CA GLN A 53 17.45 -3.69 7.91
C GLN A 53 16.06 -4.08 8.44
N ASN A 54 15.03 -3.27 8.16
CA ASN A 54 13.69 -3.47 8.71
C ASN A 54 12.74 -4.02 7.66
N TRP A 55 11.83 -4.89 8.08
CA TRP A 55 10.78 -5.41 7.24
C TRP A 55 9.44 -4.75 7.53
N TYR A 56 8.70 -4.47 6.47
CA TYR A 56 7.39 -3.85 6.52
C TYR A 56 6.41 -4.64 5.68
N LYS A 57 5.29 -5.04 6.26
CA LYS A 57 4.13 -5.55 5.52
C LYS A 57 3.19 -4.38 5.24
N VAL A 58 3.01 -4.06 3.97
CA VAL A 58 2.17 -2.96 3.52
C VAL A 58 0.88 -3.51 2.95
N GLY A 59 -0.24 -2.95 3.38
CA GLY A 59 -1.56 -3.27 2.87
C GLY A 59 -2.13 -2.17 1.99
N ILE A 60 -2.73 -2.56 0.88
CA ILE A 60 -3.47 -1.70 -0.04
C ILE A 60 -4.90 -2.21 -0.15
N ARG A 61 -5.87 -1.29 -0.14
CA ARG A 61 -7.29 -1.60 -0.23
C ARG A 61 -7.89 -1.02 -1.50
N PHE A 62 -8.58 -1.86 -2.25
CA PHE A 62 -9.37 -1.52 -3.42
C PHE A 62 -10.85 -1.70 -3.09
N GLU A 63 -11.67 -0.72 -3.41
CA GLU A 63 -13.13 -0.80 -3.39
C GLU A 63 -13.62 -1.15 -4.78
N ARG A 64 -14.53 -2.12 -4.87
CA ARG A 64 -15.18 -2.47 -6.13
C ARG A 64 -16.21 -1.40 -6.48
N SER A 65 -16.11 -0.86 -7.69
CA SER A 65 -17.04 0.14 -8.24
C SER A 65 -17.54 -0.34 -9.60
N GLN A 66 -18.76 -0.89 -9.63
CA GLN A 66 -19.38 -1.48 -10.82
C GLN A 66 -18.45 -2.51 -11.50
N ASP A 67 -17.85 -2.14 -12.64
CA ASP A 67 -16.96 -2.97 -13.46
C ASP A 67 -15.47 -2.72 -13.21
N ASN A 68 -15.13 -1.73 -12.38
CA ASN A 68 -13.77 -1.31 -12.08
C ASN A 68 -13.49 -1.32 -10.57
N TYR A 69 -12.28 -0.92 -10.21
CA TYR A 69 -11.84 -0.78 -8.83
C TYR A 69 -11.35 0.64 -8.57
N VAL A 70 -11.53 1.07 -7.33
CA VAL A 70 -11.04 2.34 -6.80
C VAL A 70 -10.07 2.04 -5.68
N LEU A 71 -8.91 2.66 -5.68
CA LEU A 71 -7.94 2.59 -4.61
C LEU A 71 -8.51 3.33 -3.39
N ASN A 72 -9.09 2.58 -2.45
CA ASN A 72 -9.76 3.13 -1.28
C ASN A 72 -8.71 3.56 -0.24
N THR A 73 -8.39 4.85 -0.34
CA THR A 73 -7.37 5.56 0.42
C THR A 73 -7.61 5.56 1.94
N PRO A 74 -6.55 5.66 2.77
CA PRO A 74 -5.17 6.04 2.43
C PRO A 74 -4.33 4.98 1.69
N ILE A 75 -3.24 5.45 1.08
CA ILE A 75 -2.21 4.62 0.43
C ILE A 75 -0.89 4.90 1.15
N PRO A 76 -0.33 3.92 1.88
CA PRO A 76 -0.92 2.62 2.18
C PRO A 76 -2.16 2.66 3.08
N PHE A 77 -2.96 1.59 3.07
CA PHE A 77 -4.12 1.40 3.95
C PHE A 77 -3.67 1.02 5.37
N PHE A 78 -2.66 0.15 5.47
CA PHE A 78 -1.92 -0.11 6.70
C PHE A 78 -0.46 -0.39 6.41
N ILE A 79 0.39 -0.18 7.41
CA ILE A 79 1.80 -0.58 7.40
C ILE A 79 2.05 -1.32 8.70
N THR A 80 2.60 -2.52 8.61
CA THR A 80 2.96 -3.33 9.77
C THR A 80 4.46 -3.51 9.80
N GLU A 81 5.11 -3.09 10.86
CA GLU A 81 6.50 -3.45 11.13
C GLU A 81 6.59 -4.94 11.42
N ALA A 82 7.55 -5.61 10.80
CA ALA A 82 7.74 -7.04 10.93
C ALA A 82 9.21 -7.37 11.20
N GLU A 83 9.41 -8.44 11.95
CA GLU A 83 10.72 -9.06 12.15
C GLU A 83 10.75 -10.43 11.48
N THR A 84 11.93 -10.87 11.09
CA THR A 84 12.17 -12.21 10.55
C THR A 84 13.58 -12.68 10.87
N ASP A 85 13.70 -13.93 11.32
CA ASP A 85 15.00 -14.51 11.68
C ASP A 85 15.78 -14.99 10.44
N ASN A 86 15.07 -15.29 9.34
CA ASN A 86 15.65 -15.92 8.16
C ASN A 86 15.04 -15.45 6.82
N GLY A 87 14.17 -14.44 6.85
CA GLY A 87 13.43 -13.97 5.67
C GLY A 87 12.27 -14.86 5.24
N GLN A 88 11.98 -15.95 5.97
CA GLN A 88 10.94 -16.92 5.63
C GLN A 88 9.73 -16.82 6.57
N VAL A 89 9.99 -16.74 7.88
CA VAL A 89 8.95 -16.59 8.90
C VAL A 89 8.94 -15.15 9.39
N PHE A 90 7.79 -14.50 9.27
CA PHE A 90 7.61 -13.09 9.66
C PHE A 90 6.69 -12.98 10.85
N THR A 91 7.11 -12.20 11.84
CA THR A 91 6.30 -11.83 13.00
C THR A 91 5.92 -10.37 12.88
N ASP A 92 4.63 -10.11 12.70
CA ASP A 92 4.05 -8.76 12.69
C ASP A 92 4.12 -8.18 14.12
N LYS A 93 4.71 -6.98 14.29
CA LYS A 93 4.96 -6.34 15.59
C LYS A 93 4.00 -5.18 15.87
N VAL A 94 4.09 -4.15 15.05
CA VAL A 94 3.36 -2.89 15.25
C VAL A 94 2.58 -2.58 13.99
N VAL A 95 1.27 -2.39 14.12
CA VAL A 95 0.39 -2.05 13.00
C VAL A 95 0.06 -0.56 13.04
N HIS A 96 0.32 0.10 11.92
CA HIS A 96 0.00 1.49 11.66
C HIS A 96 -1.15 1.58 10.68
N HIS A 97 -2.22 2.26 11.07
CA HIS A 97 -3.36 2.53 10.20
C HIS A 97 -3.37 3.98 9.75
N GLY A 98 -3.74 4.19 8.49
CA GLY A 98 -4.03 5.53 8.01
C GLY A 98 -5.45 5.91 8.42
N ARG A 99 -5.62 7.07 9.08
CA ARG A 99 -6.92 7.51 9.62
C ARG A 99 -7.86 8.08 8.56
N LYS A 100 -7.32 8.70 7.49
CA LYS A 100 -8.05 9.31 6.37
C LYS A 100 -7.18 9.30 5.11
N VAL A 101 -7.82 9.45 3.96
CA VAL A 101 -7.20 9.73 2.65
C VAL A 101 -6.07 10.74 2.81
N LYS A 102 -4.91 10.51 2.18
CA LYS A 102 -3.80 11.48 2.09
C LYS A 102 -3.04 11.80 3.39
N HIS A 103 -3.27 11.06 4.47
CA HIS A 103 -2.52 11.22 5.73
C HIS A 103 -1.36 10.23 5.87
N THR A 104 -0.45 10.21 4.89
CA THR A 104 0.88 9.57 5.04
C THR A 104 1.72 10.22 6.15
N LEU A 105 1.43 11.48 6.51
CA LEU A 105 1.94 12.15 7.70
C LEU A 105 1.84 11.30 8.98
N GLY A 106 0.75 10.56 9.14
CA GLY A 106 0.56 9.70 10.32
C GLY A 106 1.56 8.54 10.39
N TYR A 107 2.12 8.11 9.25
CA TYR A 107 3.18 7.13 9.18
C TYR A 107 4.54 7.78 9.43
N LEU A 108 4.80 8.93 8.80
CA LEU A 108 6.05 9.67 8.96
C LEU A 108 6.28 10.09 10.42
N HIS A 109 5.26 10.64 11.10
CA HIS A 109 5.35 10.99 12.53
C HIS A 109 5.62 9.79 13.45
N LYS A 110 5.36 8.57 12.98
CA LYS A 110 5.64 7.33 13.72
C LYS A 110 6.98 6.70 13.33
N GLY A 111 7.79 7.40 12.56
CA GLY A 111 9.11 6.93 12.13
C GLY A 111 9.08 5.94 10.98
N ILE A 112 7.97 5.82 10.25
CA ILE A 112 7.95 5.00 9.03
C ILE A 112 8.82 5.68 7.96
N PRO A 113 9.78 4.96 7.35
CA PRO A 113 10.64 5.51 6.31
C PRO A 113 9.84 6.00 5.11
N ILE A 114 10.23 7.14 4.54
CA ILE A 114 9.56 7.70 3.36
C ILE A 114 9.80 6.84 2.12
N GLU A 115 10.98 6.20 2.08
CA GLU A 115 11.43 5.26 1.06
C GLU A 115 10.47 4.08 0.93
N LEU A 116 9.82 3.68 2.03
CA LEU A 116 8.78 2.65 1.99
C LEU A 116 7.56 3.13 1.21
N ILE A 117 7.14 4.37 1.45
CA ILE A 117 5.98 4.96 0.79
C ILE A 117 6.27 5.13 -0.70
N ASP A 118 7.47 5.59 -1.05
CA ASP A 118 7.95 5.69 -2.43
C ASP A 118 7.98 4.34 -3.13
N ALA A 119 8.56 3.32 -2.49
CA ALA A 119 8.62 1.97 -3.05
C ALA A 119 7.21 1.45 -3.35
N VAL A 120 6.26 1.62 -2.44
CA VAL A 120 4.86 1.20 -2.64
C VAL A 120 4.21 1.95 -3.81
N ILE A 121 4.38 3.27 -3.87
CA ILE A 121 3.83 4.11 -4.93
C ILE A 121 4.38 3.70 -6.29
N GLN A 122 5.69 3.52 -6.39
CA GLN A 122 6.36 3.12 -7.62
C GLN A 122 5.88 1.75 -8.08
N ASP A 123 5.78 0.79 -7.16
CA ASP A 123 5.32 -0.56 -7.44
C ASP A 123 3.87 -0.57 -7.96
N LEU A 124 2.99 0.25 -7.37
CA LEU A 124 1.63 0.44 -7.87
C LEU A 124 1.61 1.11 -9.25
N LYS A 125 2.42 2.15 -9.46
CA LYS A 125 2.49 2.87 -10.75
C LYS A 125 2.90 1.96 -11.91
N GLU A 126 3.77 0.99 -11.66
CA GLU A 126 4.24 0.04 -12.66
C GLU A 126 3.23 -1.07 -12.99
N HIS A 127 2.39 -1.45 -12.02
CA HIS A 127 1.57 -2.67 -12.12
C HIS A 127 0.06 -2.42 -12.19
N LEU A 128 -0.42 -1.23 -11.85
CA LEU A 128 -1.82 -0.86 -12.02
C LEU A 128 -2.15 -0.64 -13.50
N ILE A 129 -3.21 -1.30 -13.94
CA ILE A 129 -3.78 -1.17 -15.29
C ILE A 129 -5.08 -0.40 -15.17
N TYR A 130 -5.22 0.67 -15.93
CA TYR A 130 -6.42 1.50 -15.95
C TYR A 130 -7.36 1.09 -17.09
N THR A 131 -8.67 1.21 -16.87
CA THR A 131 -9.66 1.13 -17.93
C THR A 131 -9.77 2.49 -18.62
N ASN A 132 -9.80 2.45 -19.95
CA ASN A 132 -9.99 3.64 -20.80
C ASN A 132 -11.43 4.14 -20.71
#